data_AF-A0A8K0KBW2-F1
#
_entry.id   AF-A0A8K0KBW2-F1
#
_cell.length_a   1.000
_cell.length_b   1.000
_cell.length_c   1.000
_cell.angle_alpha   90.00
_cell.angle_beta   90.00
_cell.angle_gamma   90.00
#
_symmetry.space_group_name_H-M   'P 1'
#
loop_
_entity.id
_entity.type
_entity.pdbx_description
1 polymer ?
#
loop_
_entity_poly.entity_id
_entity_poly.type
_entity_poly.pdbx_seq_one_letter_code
_entity_poly.pdbx_strand_id
1 'polypeptide(L)' 'MKCCAAGAIVPNADVAGLVGDPIKLPCDVDRGKCGDLHSIKWYRGSSRIYVFSDMAGIARPEGEYAERLEECSET' A
#
# COMPACT_ATOMS: atom_id res chain seq x y z
N MET A 1 10.98 8.12 9.50
CA MET A 1 11.84 7.30 8.64
C MET A 1 10.96 6.52 7.66
N LYS A 2 11.33 6.45 6.38
CA LYS A 2 10.59 5.70 5.35
C LYS A 2 11.18 4.30 5.29
N CYS A 3 10.48 3.33 5.88
CA CYS A 3 10.86 1.93 5.85
C CYS A 3 10.07 1.23 4.74
N CYS A 4 10.46 1.48 3.48
CA CYS A 4 10.30 0.51 2.42
C CYS A 4 11.68 -0.13 2.28
N ALA A 5 11.83 -1.39 2.66
CA ALA A 5 13.13 -2.03 2.61
C ALA A 5 13.54 -2.22 1.15
N ALA A 6 14.64 -1.58 0.75
CA ALA A 6 15.44 -1.99 -0.39
C ALA A 6 16.07 -3.36 -0.09
N GLY A 7 15.24 -4.42 -0.07
CA GLY A 7 15.60 -5.71 0.51
C GLY A 7 15.06 -6.94 -0.22
N ALA A 8 14.03 -6.79 -1.05
CA ALA A 8 13.73 -7.65 -2.17
C ALA A 8 13.19 -6.73 -3.26
N ILE A 9 13.63 -6.93 -4.50
CA ILE A 9 13.25 -6.10 -5.63
C ILE A 9 11.76 -6.37 -5.91
N VAL A 10 10.82 -5.63 -5.30
CA VAL A 10 9.83 -5.01 -6.18
C VAL A 10 10.67 -3.96 -6.90
N PRO A 11 10.83 -4.04 -8.23
CA PRO A 11 11.39 -2.91 -8.96
C PRO A 11 10.54 -1.69 -8.59
N ASN A 12 10.93 -0.50 -9.03
CA ASN A 12 9.89 0.45 -9.39
C ASN A 12 9.09 -0.18 -10.55
N ALA A 13 8.30 -1.22 -10.25
CA ALA A 13 7.61 -2.05 -11.19
C ALA A 13 6.29 -1.36 -11.41
N ASP A 14 6.16 -0.81 -12.60
CA ASP A 14 4.89 -0.34 -13.09
C ASP A 14 3.92 -1.53 -13.06
N VAL A 15 2.91 -1.43 -12.20
CA VAL A 15 1.82 -2.40 -12.17
C VAL A 15 0.80 -1.93 -13.20
N ALA A 16 0.66 -2.71 -14.27
CA ALA A 16 -0.35 -2.48 -15.30
C ALA A 16 -1.58 -3.35 -15.04
N GLY A 17 -2.76 -2.79 -15.31
CA GLY A 17 -4.04 -3.48 -15.20
C GLY A 17 -4.98 -3.05 -16.32
N LEU A 18 -6.03 -3.83 -16.54
CA LEU A 18 -7.06 -3.50 -17.52
C LEU A 18 -8.01 -2.44 -16.95
N VAL A 19 -8.53 -1.58 -17.83
CA VAL A 19 -9.50 -0.56 -17.43
C VAL A 19 -10.79 -1.24 -17.00
N GLY A 20 -11.21 -0.97 -15.75
CA GLY A 20 -12.42 -1.56 -15.16
C GLY A 20 -12.14 -2.73 -14.24
N ASP A 21 -10.96 -3.34 -14.33
CA ASP A 21 -10.57 -4.46 -13.48
C ASP A 21 -9.82 -3.97 -12.22
N PRO A 22 -10.02 -4.64 -11.07
CA PRO A 22 -9.25 -4.35 -9.87
C PRO A 22 -7.77 -4.74 -10.07
N ILE A 23 -6.88 -3.94 -9.48
CA ILE A 23 -5.43 -4.17 -9.51
C ILE A 23 -4.88 -4.23 -8.08
N LYS A 24 -3.87 -5.07 -7.87
CA LYS A 24 -3.19 -5.21 -6.57
C LYS A 24 -1.89 -4.42 -6.59
N LEU A 25 -1.69 -3.55 -5.60
CA LEU A 25 -0.47 -2.77 -5.41
C LEU A 25 0.37 -3.39 -4.29
N PRO A 26 1.42 -4.17 -4.61
CA PRO A 26 2.24 -4.83 -3.59
C PRO A 26 3.05 -3.81 -2.79
N CYS A 27 3.24 -4.10 -1.50
CA CYS A 27 4.16 -3.36 -0.65
C CYS A 27 4.96 -4.35 0.19
N ASP A 28 6.20 -4.59 -0.20
CA ASP A 28 7.11 -5.47 0.53
C ASP A 28 7.78 -4.70 1.68
N VAL A 29 7.60 -5.20 2.91
CA VAL A 29 8.22 -4.65 4.12
C VAL A 29 9.07 -5.72 4.78
N ASP A 30 10.38 -5.48 4.84
CA ASP A 30 11.32 -6.32 5.59
C ASP A 30 11.28 -5.93 7.07
N ARG A 31 10.46 -6.63 7.86
CA ARG A 31 10.35 -6.40 9.32
C ARG A 31 11.65 -6.68 10.07
N GLY A 32 12.53 -7.54 9.54
CA GLY A 32 13.83 -7.83 10.14
C GLY A 32 14.78 -6.62 10.10
N LYS A 33 14.71 -5.83 9.02
CA LYS A 33 15.47 -4.57 8.90
C LYS A 33 14.74 -3.35 9.46
N CYS A 34 13.42 -3.31 9.30
CA CYS A 34 12.62 -2.11 9.57
C CYS A 34 11.99 -2.08 10.96
N GLY A 35 12.04 -3.18 11.71
CA GLY A 35 11.31 -3.34 12.96
C GLY A 35 9.81 -3.45 12.74
N ASP A 36 9.05 -3.02 13.74
CA ASP A 36 7.59 -3.09 13.70
C ASP A 36 7.00 -2.16 12.64
N LEU A 37 6.00 -2.67 11.91
CA LEU A 37 5.33 -1.92 10.86
C LEU A 37 4.44 -0.84 11.48
N HIS A 38 4.83 0.43 11.33
CA HIS A 38 4.03 1.55 11.82
C HIS A 38 2.81 1.82 10.92
N SER A 39 3.04 2.10 9.64
CA SER A 39 1.98 2.29 8.65
C SER A 39 2.48 2.21 7.21
N ILE A 40 1.57 1.84 6.30
CA ILE A 40 1.74 1.88 4.85
C ILE A 40 0.76 2.91 4.29
N LYS A 41 1.21 3.71 3.32
CA LYS A 41 0.41 4.79 2.73
C LYS A 41 0.60 4.78 1.22
N TRP A 42 -0.50 4.75 0.49
CA TRP A 42 -0.51 4.80 -0.96
C TRP A 42 -0.94 6.18 -1.43
N TYR A 43 -0.31 6.65 -2.51
CA TYR A 43 -0.53 7.97 -3.08
C TYR A 43 -0.78 7.86 -4.59
N ARG A 44 -1.65 8.72 -5.10
CA ARG A 44 -1.77 9.03 -6.52
C ARG A 44 -1.35 10.49 -6.70
N GLY A 45 -0.17 10.72 -7.26
CA GLY A 45 0.45 12.06 -7.26
C GLY A 45 0.70 12.54 -5.84
N SER A 46 0.16 13.71 -5.47
CA SER A 46 0.24 14.27 -4.11
C SER A 46 -0.89 13.82 -3.19
N SER A 47 -1.94 13.19 -3.71
CA SER A 47 -3.12 12.81 -2.95
C SER A 47 -2.93 11.43 -2.32
N ARG A 48 -3.12 11.32 -1.00
CA ARG A 48 -3.14 10.03 -0.29
C ARG A 48 -4.47 9.33 -0.59
N ILE A 49 -4.38 8.09 -1.05
CA ILE A 49 -5.54 7.32 -1.49
C ILE A 49 -5.87 6.15 -0.56
N TYR A 50 -4.91 5.65 0.21
CA TYR A 50 -5.11 4.57 1.16
C TYR A 50 -4.13 4.65 2.32
N VAL A 51 -4.58 4.24 3.50
CA VAL A 51 -3.73 4.09 4.69
C VAL A 51 -3.99 2.76 5.39
N PHE A 52 -2.90 2.09 5.70
CA PHE A 52 -2.87 0.90 6.53
C PHE A 52 -1.96 1.14 7.74
N SER A 53 -2.39 0.71 8.93
CA SER A 53 -1.63 0.75 10.17
C SER A 53 -2.16 -0.32 11.10
N ASP A 54 -1.36 -1.37 11.28
CA ASP A 54 -1.67 -2.48 12.19
C ASP A 54 -1.81 -1.98 13.64
N MET A 55 -0.84 -1.18 14.10
CA MET A 55 -0.83 -0.64 15.48
C MET A 55 -2.02 0.25 15.81
N ALA A 56 -2.52 1.01 14.82
CA ALA A 56 -3.66 1.89 15.01
C ALA A 56 -5.00 1.22 14.66
N GLY A 57 -4.99 -0.03 14.16
CA GLY A 57 -6.18 -0.71 13.65
C GLY A 57 -6.85 0.03 12.49
N ILE A 58 -6.06 0.67 11.62
CA ILE A 58 -6.57 1.47 10.51
C ILE A 58 -6.26 0.74 9.21
N ALA A 59 -7.29 0.36 8.47
CA ALA A 59 -7.16 -0.09 7.09
C ALA A 59 -8.35 0.47 6.32
N ARG A 60 -8.12 1.57 5.61
CA ARG A 60 -9.20 2.26 4.90
C ARG A 60 -8.69 3.11 3.75
N PRO A 61 -9.53 3.29 2.73
CA PRO A 61 -9.23 4.22 1.67
C PRO A 61 -9.48 5.67 2.14
N GLU A 62 -8.79 6.62 1.52
CA GLU A 62 -8.88 8.05 1.86
C GLU A 62 -8.92 8.93 0.60
N GLY A 63 -9.43 10.14 0.75
CA GLY A 63 -9.53 11.12 -0.34
C GLY A 63 -10.64 10.79 -1.35
N GLU A 64 -10.55 11.43 -2.51
CA GLU A 64 -11.58 11.39 -3.57
C GLU A 64 -11.69 10.02 -4.29
N TYR A 65 -10.83 9.06 -3.95
CA TYR A 65 -10.82 7.73 -4.56
C TYR A 65 -11.34 6.65 -3.61
N ALA A 66 -11.94 7.07 -2.49
CA ALA A 66 -12.35 6.14 -1.43
C ALA A 66 -13.35 5.08 -1.90
N GLU A 67 -14.24 5.46 -2.82
CA GLU A 67 -15.26 4.57 -3.39
C GLU A 67 -14.71 3.53 -4.39
N ARG A 68 -13.43 3.62 -4.76
CA ARG A 68 -12.78 2.74 -5.77
C ARG A 68 -11.72 1.82 -5.19
N LEU A 69 -11.47 1.94 -3.89
CA LEU A 69 -10.36 1.28 -3.21
C LEU A 69 -10.91 0.41 -2.10
N GLU A 70 -10.54 -0.86 -2.16
CA GLU A 70 -10.96 -1.86 -1.21
C GLU A 70 -9.73 -2.58 -0.66
N GLU A 71 -9.82 -3.03 0.59
CA GLU A 71 -8.81 -3.93 1.12
C GLU A 71 -8.94 -5.28 0.42
N CYS A 72 -7.87 -5.77 -0.21
CA CYS A 72 -7.84 -7.14 -0.71
C CYS A 72 -7.73 -8.08 0.50
N SER A 73 -8.85 -8.65 0.97
CA SER A 73 -8.80 -9.73 1.95
C SER A 73 -8.22 -10.98 1.29
N GLU A 74 -7.12 -11.51 1.81
CA GLU A 74 -6.70 -12.88 1.51
C GLU A 74 -7.84 -13.83 1.90
N THR A 75 -8.37 -14.55 0.91
CA THR A 75 -9.16 -15.77 1.12
C THR A 75 -8.31 -16.95 0.73
#